data_AF-A0A537WRU1-F1
#
_entry.id   AF-A0A537WRU1-F1
#
_cell.length_a   1.000
_cell.length_b   1.000
_cell.length_c   1.000
_cell.angle_alpha   90.00
_cell.angle_beta   90.00
_cell.angle_gamma   90.00
#
_symmetry.space_group_name_H-M   'P 1'
#
loop_
_entity.id
_entity.type
_entity.pdbx_description
1 polymer ?
#
loop_
_entity_poly.entity_id
_entity_poly.type
_entity_poly.pdbx_seq_one_letter_code
_entity_poly.pdbx_strand_id
1 'polypeptide(L)' 'MIERFNSRAGEYRDQAAKLRVLAYETRFAESRRKLLMLADSFEKLAERVEARGSAFAMAAD' A
#
# COMPACT_ATOMS: atom_id res chain seq x y z
N MET A 1 18.19 16.98 -6.93
CA MET A 1 17.94 15.54 -6.87
C MET A 1 17.40 15.27 -5.47
N ILE A 2 16.07 15.25 -5.32
CA ILE A 2 15.45 15.28 -3.99
C ILE A 2 15.02 13.85 -3.67
N GLU A 3 15.82 13.14 -2.89
CA GLU A 3 15.41 11.92 -2.17
C GLU A 3 14.37 12.30 -1.10
N ARG A 4 13.15 12.61 -1.54
CA ARG A 4 12.03 12.89 -0.64
C ARG A 4 11.41 11.56 -0.26
N PHE A 5 11.85 11.02 0.88
CA PHE A 5 11.12 10.11 1.75
C PHE A 5 10.18 9.12 1.04
N ASN A 6 10.73 7.97 0.62
CA ASN A 6 9.90 6.77 0.51
C ASN A 6 9.44 6.39 1.93
N SER A 7 8.35 7.02 2.39
CA SER A 7 7.66 6.55 3.58
C SER A 7 7.25 5.10 3.31
N ARG A 8 7.52 4.19 4.25
CA ARG A 8 7.20 2.76 4.08
C ARG A 8 5.72 2.52 3.79
N ALA A 9 4.85 3.44 4.24
CA ALA A 9 3.44 3.46 3.85
C ALA A 9 3.21 3.83 2.37
N GLY A 10 4.00 4.76 1.84
CA GLY A 10 4.02 5.12 0.42
C GLY A 10 4.41 3.93 -0.46
N GLU A 11 5.46 3.19 -0.10
CA GLU A 11 5.88 1.98 -0.83
C GLU A 11 4.76 0.93 -0.90
N TYR A 12 4.03 0.73 0.20
CA TYR A 12 2.89 -0.18 0.24
C TYR A 12 1.73 0.34 -0.64
N ARG A 13 1.45 1.64 -0.63
CA ARG A 13 0.43 2.25 -1.52
C ARG A 13 0.80 2.13 -3.00
N ASP A 14 2.07 2.36 -3.35
CA ASP A 14 2.58 2.17 -4.71
C ASP A 14 2.41 0.72 -5.18
N GLN A 15 2.68 -0.24 -4.29
CA GLN A 15 2.49 -1.65 -4.63
C GLN A 15 1.00 -2.01 -4.78
N ALA A 16 0.12 -1.48 -3.94
CA ALA A 16 -1.32 -1.64 -4.09
C ALA A 16 -1.82 -1.06 -5.43
N ALA A 17 -1.31 0.11 -5.84
CA ALA A 17 -1.64 0.73 -7.12
C ALA A 17 -1.22 -0.15 -8.31
N LYS A 18 0.01 -0.67 -8.31
CA LYS A 18 0.51 -1.59 -9.35
C LYS A 18 -0.36 -2.85 -9.48
N LEU A 19 -0.76 -3.43 -8.34
CA LEU A 19 -1.62 -4.62 -8.32
C LEU A 19 -3.01 -4.35 -8.88
N ARG A 20 -3.57 -3.16 -8.67
CA ARG A 20 -4.84 -2.75 -9.28
C ARG A 20 -4.75 -2.61 -10.79
N VAL A 21 -3.66 -2.02 -11.29
CA VAL A 21 -3.41 -1.93 -12.74
C VAL A 21 -3.33 -3.34 -13.34
N LEU A 22 -2.55 -4.23 -12.72
CA LEU A 22 -2.44 -5.60 -13.20
C LEU A 22 -3.78 -6.35 -13.13
N ALA A 23 -4.59 -6.11 -12.09
CA ALA A 23 -5.93 -6.69 -11.97
C ALA A 23 -6.87 -6.21 -13.09
N TYR A 24 -6.78 -4.93 -13.45
CA TYR A 24 -7.55 -4.34 -14.55
C TYR A 24 -7.19 -4.97 -15.90
N GLU A 25 -5.90 -5.21 -16.14
CA GLU A 25 -5.40 -5.88 -17.37
C GLU A 25 -5.68 -7.39 -17.39
N THR A 26 -5.97 -8.00 -16.23
CA THR A 26 -6.18 -9.44 -16.12
C THR A 26 -7.56 -9.85 -16.61
N ARG A 27 -7.61 -10.72 -17.62
CA ARG A 27 -8.84 -11.27 -18.22
C ARG A 27 -9.55 -12.30 -17.33
N PHE A 28 -8.79 -13.12 -16.59
CA PHE A 28 -9.35 -14.20 -15.77
C PHE A 28 -9.89 -13.67 -14.44
N ALA A 29 -11.18 -13.91 -14.17
CA ALA A 29 -11.87 -13.36 -13.01
C ALA A 29 -11.25 -13.78 -11.66
N GLU A 30 -10.80 -15.03 -11.55
CA GLU A 30 -10.18 -15.54 -10.31
C GLU A 30 -8.82 -14.86 -10.04
N SER A 31 -7.97 -14.77 -11.06
CA SER A 31 -6.68 -14.08 -10.98
C SER A 31 -6.85 -12.60 -10.66
N ARG A 32 -7.83 -11.92 -11.28
CA ARG A 32 -8.20 -10.55 -10.96
C ARG A 32 -8.59 -10.41 -9.48
N ARG A 33 -9.43 -11.32 -8.96
CA ARG A 33 -9.84 -11.30 -7.56
C ARG A 33 -8.66 -11.44 -6.60
N LYS A 34 -7.72 -12.35 -6.89
CA LYS A 34 -6.50 -12.55 -6.08
C LYS A 34 -5.62 -11.30 -6.07
N LEU A 35 -5.45 -10.63 -7.21
CA LEU A 35 -4.70 -9.38 -7.31
C LEU A 35 -5.33 -8.24 -6.51
N LEU A 36 -6.66 -8.11 -6.57
CA LEU A 36 -7.38 -7.11 -5.77
C LEU A 36 -7.29 -7.38 -4.26
N MET A 37 -7.36 -8.64 -3.83
CA MET A 37 -7.16 -9.02 -2.42
C MET A 37 -5.75 -8.68 -1.94
N LEU A 38 -4.74 -8.87 -2.80
CA LEU A 38 -3.37 -8.52 -2.47
C LEU A 38 -3.18 -7.00 -2.38
N ALA A 39 -3.79 -6.24 -3.29
CA ALA A 39 -3.78 -4.78 -3.23
C ALA A 39 -4.40 -4.24 -1.94
N ASP A 40 -5.56 -4.77 -1.53
CA ASP A 40 -6.21 -4.46 -0.25
C ASP A 40 -5.32 -4.78 0.96
N SER A 41 -4.58 -5.90 0.91
CA SER A 41 -3.63 -6.26 1.96
C SER A 41 -2.49 -5.24 2.10
N PHE A 42 -1.98 -4.72 0.98
CA PHE A 42 -0.95 -3.68 0.99
C PHE A 42 -1.47 -2.34 1.53
N GLU A 43 -2.72 -1.96 1.24
CA GLU A 43 -3.31 -0.76 1.86
C GLU A 43 -3.43 -0.88 3.36
N LYS A 44 -3.89 -2.03 3.87
CA LYS A 44 -3.95 -2.28 5.31
C LYS A 44 -2.57 -2.23 5.96
N LEU A 45 -1.51 -2.64 5.25
CA LEU A 45 -0.13 -2.49 5.74
C LEU A 45 0.29 -1.02 5.78
N ALA A 46 -0.07 -0.23 4.76
CA ALA A 46 0.19 1.21 4.74
C ALA A 46 -0.49 1.91 5.91
N GLU A 47 -1.78 1.64 6.13
CA GLU A 47 -2.57 2.20 7.24
C GLU A 47 -1.94 1.86 8.59
N ARG A 48 -1.52 0.61 8.80
CA ARG A 48 -0.86 0.19 10.05
C ARG A 48 0.47 0.89 10.26
N VAL A 49 1.26 1.10 9.22
CA VAL A 49 2.54 1.81 9.30
C VAL A 49 2.33 3.28 9.63
N GLU A 50 1.35 3.93 9.01
CA GLU A 50 1.00 5.32 9.33
C GLU A 50 0.48 5.44 10.75
N ALA A 51 -0.47 4.60 11.16
CA ALA A 51 -1.02 4.61 12.52
C ALA A 51 0.09 4.43 13.57
N ARG A 52 1.06 3.54 13.31
CA ARG A 52 2.23 3.34 14.17
C ARG A 52 3.14 4.57 14.18
N GLY A 53 3.41 5.18 13.02
CA GLY A 53 4.19 6.41 12.92
C GLY A 53 3.55 7.57 13.68
N SER A 54 2.24 7.75 13.54
CA SER A 54 1.46 8.78 14.23
C SER A 54 1.45 8.59 15.74
N ALA A 55 1.30 7.36 16.22
CA ALA A 55 1.33 7.06 17.65
C ALA A 55 2.68 7.40 18.31
N PHE A 56 3.80 7.15 17.61
CA PHE A 56 5.11 7.54 18.12
C PHE A 56 5.36 9.05 18.09
N ALA A 57 4.82 9.76 17.09
CA ALA A 57 4.93 11.22 17.03
C ALA A 57 4.16 11.90 18.17
N MET A 58 2.99 11.36 18.54
CA MET A 58 2.14 11.91 19.61
C MET A 58 2.67 11.63 21.02
N ALA A 59 3.56 10.65 21.19
CA ALA A 59 4.18 10.30 22.47
C ALA A 59 5.51 11.03 22.72
N ALA A 60 6.01 11.78 21.73
CA ALA A 60 7.26 12.54 21.80
C ALA A 60 7.04 14.06 21.96
N ASP A 61 5.77 14.49 22.02
CA ASP A 61 5.31 15.85 22.34
C ASP A 61 4.84 15.90 23.80
#